data_AF-A0A350P5Y8-F1
#
_entry.id   AF-A0A350P5Y8-F1
#
_cell.length_a   1.000
_cell.length_b   1.000
_cell.length_c   1.000
_cell.angle_alpha   90.00
_cell.angle_beta   90.00
_cell.angle_gamma   90.00
#
_symmetry.space_group_name_H-M   'P 1'
#
loop_
_entity.id
_entity.type
_entity.pdbx_description
1 polymer ?
#
loop_
_entity_poly.entity_id
_entity_poly.type
_entity_poly.pdbx_seq_one_letter_code
_entity_poly.pdbx_strand_id
1 'polypeptide(L)'
;DLFAVSLEERSDWNLVDLNYKYDAIRNGYVLISENGSGDFYGFKVVNGVCDSKIYFYDHEVETWQDSTHSNLFDYLEKFALSN
;
A
#
# COMPACT_ATOMS: atom_id res chain seq x y z
N ASP A 1 5.30 -0.87 13.00
CA ASP A 1 5.60 -2.21 12.45
C ASP A 1 5.29 -2.23 10.96
N LEU A 2 6.22 -2.74 10.15
CA LEU A 2 6.01 -2.91 8.71
C LEU A 2 5.01 -4.05 8.49
N PHE A 3 3.86 -3.74 7.92
CA PHE A 3 2.90 -4.77 7.51
C PHE A 3 3.12 -5.10 6.03
N ALA A 4 4.07 -6.02 5.80
CA ALA A 4 4.27 -6.58 4.47
C ALA A 4 3.09 -7.49 4.10
N VAL A 5 2.59 -7.33 2.88
CA VAL A 5 1.56 -8.18 2.27
C VAL A 5 2.13 -9.53 1.83
N SER A 6 1.30 -10.56 1.85
CA SER A 6 1.63 -11.93 1.45
C SER A 6 0.79 -12.36 0.23
N LEU A 7 1.31 -13.29 -0.58
CA LEU A 7 0.53 -13.98 -1.61
C LEU A 7 0.02 -15.35 -1.13
N GLU A 8 0.36 -15.75 0.10
CA GLU A 8 -0.13 -16.99 0.69
C GLU A 8 -1.64 -16.87 0.98
N GLU A 9 -2.44 -17.80 0.45
CA GLU A 9 -3.90 -17.77 0.49
C GLU A 9 -4.50 -17.78 1.91
N ARG A 10 -3.77 -18.30 2.90
CA ARG A 10 -4.25 -18.41 4.29
C ARG A 10 -3.60 -17.41 5.23
N SER A 11 -2.84 -16.46 4.68
CA SER A 11 -2.22 -15.43 5.48
C SER A 11 -3.25 -14.36 5.82
N ASP A 12 -3.25 -13.91 7.08
CA ASP A 12 -3.98 -12.70 7.49
C ASP A 12 -3.51 -11.45 6.72
N TRP A 13 -2.36 -11.53 6.05
CA TRP A 13 -1.75 -10.49 5.23
C TRP A 13 -1.95 -10.71 3.73
N ASN A 14 -2.87 -11.59 3.32
CA ASN A 14 -3.08 -11.88 1.90
C ASN A 14 -3.41 -10.60 1.11
N LEU A 15 -2.62 -10.32 0.07
CA LEU A 15 -2.70 -9.11 -0.74
C LEU A 15 -4.07 -8.94 -1.39
N VAL A 16 -4.63 -10.04 -1.91
CA VAL A 16 -5.89 -10.04 -2.64
C VAL A 16 -7.03 -9.74 -1.67
N ASP A 17 -7.07 -10.45 -0.54
CA ASP A 17 -8.10 -10.25 0.48
C ASP A 17 -8.04 -8.85 1.10
N LEU A 18 -6.84 -8.34 1.36
CA LEU A 18 -6.64 -6.99 1.89
C LEU A 18 -7.17 -5.92 0.91
N ASN A 19 -6.91 -6.09 -0.39
CA ASN A 19 -7.41 -5.16 -1.41
C ASN A 19 -8.94 -5.25 -1.57
N TYR A 20 -9.54 -6.44 -1.43
CA TYR A 20 -11.00 -6.54 -1.43
C TYR A 20 -11.65 -5.99 -0.16
N LYS A 21 -11.03 -6.18 1.00
CA LYS A 21 -11.49 -5.65 2.29
C LYS A 21 -11.61 -4.13 2.27
N TYR A 22 -10.68 -3.45 1.60
CA TYR A 22 -10.60 -1.99 1.53
C TYR A 22 -10.93 -1.45 0.13
N ASP A 23 -11.88 -2.06 -0.59
CA ASP A 23 -12.22 -1.68 -1.97
C ASP A 23 -12.63 -0.20 -2.12
N ALA A 24 -13.33 0.35 -1.12
CA ALA A 24 -13.70 1.76 -1.08
C ALA A 24 -12.49 2.72 -0.99
N ILE A 25 -11.43 2.32 -0.29
CA ILE A 25 -10.22 3.11 -0.11
C ILE A 25 -9.32 2.97 -1.34
N ARG A 26 -9.17 1.74 -1.85
CA ARG A 26 -8.20 1.47 -2.92
C ARG A 26 -8.53 2.23 -4.19
N ASN A 27 -9.80 2.43 -4.57
CA ASN A 27 -10.25 3.32 -5.65
C ASN A 27 -9.25 3.53 -6.84
N GLY A 28 -8.88 2.46 -7.53
CA GLY A 28 -7.91 2.51 -8.63
C GLY A 28 -6.44 2.37 -8.23
N TYR A 29 -6.16 1.93 -7.01
CA TYR A 29 -4.85 1.60 -6.46
C TYR A 29 -4.80 0.14 -6.00
N VAL A 30 -3.58 -0.38 -5.89
CA VAL A 30 -3.26 -1.65 -5.22
C VAL A 30 -2.56 -1.33 -3.91
N LEU A 31 -3.19 -1.69 -2.79
CA LEU A 31 -2.66 -1.51 -1.45
C LEU A 31 -1.55 -2.54 -1.19
N ILE A 32 -0.43 -2.07 -0.63
CA ILE A 32 0.76 -2.91 -0.35
C ILE A 32 1.20 -2.87 1.10
N SER A 33 0.70 -1.91 1.88
CA SER A 33 0.92 -1.81 3.32
C SER A 33 -0.17 -0.96 3.93
N GLU A 34 -0.55 -1.30 5.16
CA GLU A 34 -1.28 -0.46 6.10
C GLU A 34 -0.30 -0.02 7.20
N ASN A 35 -0.49 1.12 7.87
CA ASN A 35 0.33 1.52 9.02
C ASN A 35 -0.33 1.28 10.40
N GLY A 36 -1.53 0.68 10.42
CA GLY A 36 -2.31 0.41 11.63
C GLY A 36 -3.19 1.56 12.12
N SER A 37 -3.19 2.71 11.41
CA SER A 37 -4.05 3.86 11.71
C SER A 37 -5.05 4.16 10.59
N GLY A 38 -5.19 3.25 9.62
CA GLY A 38 -6.02 3.47 8.44
C GLY A 38 -5.31 4.23 7.31
N ASP A 39 -4.02 4.54 7.45
CA ASP A 39 -3.23 5.02 6.32
C ASP A 39 -2.67 3.85 5.51
N PHE A 40 -2.58 4.07 4.20
CA PHE A 40 -2.13 3.04 3.27
C PHE A 40 -1.03 3.53 2.35
N TYR A 41 -0.19 2.59 1.93
CA TYR A 41 0.71 2.77 0.81
C TYR A 41 0.23 1.89 -0.34
N GLY A 42 0.34 2.38 -1.57
CA GLY A 42 -0.13 1.65 -2.74
C GLY A 42 0.40 2.16 -4.06
N PHE A 43 0.18 1.35 -5.10
CA PHE A 43 0.49 1.70 -6.47
C PHE A 43 -0.78 2.12 -7.19
N LYS A 44 -0.72 3.27 -7.87
CA LYS A 44 -1.82 3.69 -8.75
C LYS A 44 -1.90 2.77 -9.95
N VAL A 45 -3.10 2.35 -10.34
CA VAL A 45 -3.33 1.57 -11.55
C VAL A 45 -3.65 2.51 -12.70
N VAL A 46 -2.85 2.45 -13.77
CA VAL A 46 -3.04 3.22 -15.00
C VAL A 46 -3.07 2.25 -16.17
N ASN A 47 -4.18 2.24 -16.91
CA ASN A 47 -4.40 1.31 -18.04
C ASN A 47 -4.19 -0.17 -17.68
N GLY A 48 -4.59 -0.57 -16.47
CA GLY A 48 -4.47 -1.95 -15.98
C GLY A 48 -3.06 -2.33 -15.50
N VAL A 49 -2.11 -1.40 -15.45
CA VAL A 49 -0.74 -1.62 -14.97
C VAL A 49 -0.47 -0.72 -13.78
N CYS A 50 0.21 -1.24 -12.76
CA CYS A 50 0.66 -0.43 -11.63
C CYS A 50 1.74 0.56 -12.08
N ASP A 51 1.58 1.81 -11.68
CA ASP A 51 2.68 2.78 -11.68
C ASP A 51 3.82 2.27 -10.79
N SER A 52 5.06 2.63 -11.14
CA SER A 52 6.25 2.33 -10.35
C SER A 52 6.39 3.19 -9.09
N LYS A 53 5.71 4.34 -9.04
CA LYS A 53 5.71 5.26 -7.90
C LYS A 53 4.77 4.76 -6.79
N ILE A 54 5.21 4.90 -5.54
CA ILE A 54 4.36 4.66 -4.37
C ILE A 54 3.58 5.93 -4.01
N TYR A 55 2.30 5.74 -3.75
CA TYR A 55 1.38 6.74 -3.25
C TYR A 55 1.01 6.45 -1.79
N PHE A 56 0.57 7.49 -1.10
CA PHE A 56 0.14 7.43 0.29
C PHE A 56 -1.32 7.86 0.38
N TYR A 57 -2.15 7.04 1.02
CA TYR A 57 -3.50 7.40 1.40
C TYR A 57 -3.48 7.89 2.84
N ASP A 58 -3.98 9.10 3.04
CA ASP A 58 -4.08 9.75 4.35
C ASP A 58 -5.52 9.68 4.85
N HIS A 59 -5.71 8.98 5.96
CA HIS A 59 -7.03 8.77 6.53
C HIS A 59 -7.62 10.05 7.13
N GLU A 60 -6.82 11.05 7.49
CA GLU A 60 -7.32 12.29 8.08
C GLU A 60 -8.03 13.17 7.05
N VAL A 61 -7.56 13.11 5.80
CA VAL A 61 -8.11 13.88 4.66
C VAL A 61 -8.80 13.02 3.62
N GLU A 62 -8.87 11.71 3.86
CA GLU A 62 -9.51 10.69 3.02
C GLU A 62 -9.08 10.77 1.54
N THR A 63 -7.79 10.97 1.27
CA THR A 63 -7.30 11.17 -0.09
C THR A 63 -5.93 10.53 -0.36
N TRP A 64 -5.73 10.19 -1.63
CA TRP A 64 -4.44 9.73 -2.15
C TRP A 64 -3.56 10.93 -2.51
N GLN A 65 -2.33 10.88 -2.02
CA GLN A 65 -1.30 11.88 -2.26
C GLN A 65 0.03 11.23 -2.66
N ASP A 66 0.94 12.07 -3.13
CA ASP A 66 2.30 11.65 -3.42
C ASP A 66 2.99 11.21 -2.13
N SER A 67 3.56 10.00 -2.14
CA SER A 67 4.40 9.58 -1.02
C SER A 67 5.79 10.23 -1.12
N THR A 68 6.50 10.24 0.00
CA THR A 68 7.92 10.64 0.04
C THR A 68 8.86 9.60 -0.58
N HIS A 69 8.33 8.44 -1.00
CA HIS A 69 9.11 7.34 -1.55
C HIS A 69 9.05 7.30 -3.07
N SER A 70 10.22 7.18 -3.67
CA SER A 70 10.37 7.18 -5.12
C SER A 70 9.89 5.86 -5.75
N ASN A 71 10.05 4.75 -5.01
CA ASN A 71 9.69 3.41 -5.44
C ASN A 71 9.62 2.45 -4.23
N LEU A 72 9.33 1.17 -4.50
CA LEU A 72 9.25 0.12 -3.48
C LEU A 72 10.55 -0.09 -2.70
N PHE A 73 11.71 0.01 -3.34
CA PHE A 73 12.98 -0.21 -2.66
C PHE A 73 13.27 0.90 -1.65
N ASP A 74 13.02 2.16 -2.01
CA ASP A 74 13.13 3.31 -1.10
C ASP A 74 12.18 3.16 0.11
N TYR A 75 10.94 2.74 -0.14
CA TYR A 75 10.01 2.40 0.93
C TYR A 75 10.53 1.28 1.84
N LEU A 76 10.98 0.16 1.28
CA LEU A 76 11.51 -0.97 2.04
C LEU A 76 12.80 -0.61 2.79
N GLU A 77 13.67 0.24 2.23
CA GLU A 77 14.87 0.71 2.92
C GLU A 77 14.50 1.44 4.22
N LYS A 78 13.51 2.33 4.16
CA LYS A 78 13.10 3.12 5.31
C LYS A 78 12.35 2.30 6.38
N PHE A 79 11.60 1.27 5.99
CA PHE A 79 10.72 0.56 6.92
C PHE A 79 11.10 -0.90 7.21
N ALA A 80 11.79 -1.59 6.30
CA ALA A 80 12.20 -2.99 6.47
C ALA A 80 13.63 -3.15 7.03
N LEU A 81 14.50 -2.14 6.84
CA LEU A 81 15.90 -2.19 7.25
C LEU A 81 16.24 -1.29 8.44
N SER A 82 15.31 -0.43 8.86
CA SER A 82 15.44 0.38 10.08
C SER A 82 15.13 -0.47 11.32
N ASN A 83 16.11 -1.27 11.77
CA ASN A 83 16.14 -1.86 13.11
C ASN A 83 16.79 -0.90 14.10
#